data_AF-A0A3D1BTA0-F1
#
_entry.id   AF-A0A3D1BTA0-F1
#
_cell.length_a   1.000
_cell.length_b   1.000
_cell.length_c   1.000
_cell.angle_alpha   90.00
_cell.angle_beta   90.00
_cell.angle_gamma   90.00
#
_symmetry.space_group_name_H-M   'P 1'
#
loop_
_entity.id
_entity.type
_entity.pdbx_description
1 polymer ?
#
loop_
_entity_poly.entity_id
_entity_poly.type
_entity_poly.pdbx_seq_one_letter_code
_entity_poly.pdbx_strand_id
1 'polypeptide(L)'
;LKVTLMGRGMAWLDTGTHESMLQASNFVATLEQRQGLKASCIEEIAYIRGFINREQLIVLAKKLGKSQYGRYLLNIATDRYIATGKIIK
;
A
#
# COMPACT_ATOMS: atom_id res chain seq x y z
N LEU A 1 30.13 6.21 1.23
CA LEU A 1 28.68 6.52 1.34
C LEU A 1 28.22 7.12 0.02
N LYS A 2 27.10 6.67 -0.57
CA LYS A 2 26.50 7.25 -1.79
C LYS A 2 25.22 7.98 -1.39
N VAL A 3 25.08 9.24 -1.78
CA VAL A 3 23.90 10.06 -1.52
C VAL A 3 23.00 10.04 -2.75
N THR A 4 21.68 9.93 -2.54
CA THR A 4 20.65 10.06 -3.59
C THR A 4 19.70 11.19 -3.21
N LEU A 5 19.42 12.09 -4.15
CA LEU A 5 18.53 13.23 -3.93
C LEU A 5 17.07 12.84 -4.21
N MET A 6 16.17 13.20 -3.29
CA MET A 6 14.72 13.14 -3.51
C MET A 6 14.27 14.45 -4.17
N GLY A 7 13.90 14.36 -5.45
CA GLY A 7 13.47 15.52 -6.23
C GLY A 7 12.07 16.00 -5.88
N ARG A 8 11.68 17.14 -6.47
CA ARG A 8 10.30 17.66 -6.39
C ARG A 8 9.31 16.60 -6.92
N GLY A 9 8.16 16.49 -6.25
CA GLY A 9 7.12 15.49 -6.56
C GLY A 9 7.18 14.26 -5.65
N MET A 10 8.25 14.08 -4.86
CA MET A 10 8.28 13.10 -3.77
C MET A 10 7.78 13.72 -2.47
N ALA A 11 7.11 12.92 -1.64
CA ALA A 11 6.73 13.31 -0.29
C ALA A 11 7.65 12.64 0.73
N TRP A 12 8.28 13.45 1.58
CA TRP A 12 8.94 13.01 2.81
C TRP A 12 8.22 13.68 3.97
N LEU A 13 7.50 12.87 4.75
CA LEU A 13 6.59 13.35 5.80
C LEU A 13 7.22 13.15 7.17
N ASP A 14 7.04 14.12 8.05
CA ASP A 14 7.49 14.06 9.44
C ASP A 14 6.34 13.75 10.39
N THR A 15 6.59 12.91 11.39
CA THR A 15 5.65 12.58 12.47
C THR A 15 6.18 12.99 13.85
N GLY A 16 7.15 13.91 13.90
CA GLY A 16 7.78 14.40 15.12
C GLY A 16 6.92 15.33 15.99
N THR A 17 5.83 15.88 15.45
CA THR A 17 4.87 16.72 16.18
C THR A 17 3.43 16.28 15.95
N HIS A 18 2.51 16.68 16.84
CA HIS A 18 1.08 16.42 16.66
C HIS A 18 0.54 17.01 15.35
N GLU A 19 0.99 18.23 14.99
CA GLU A 19 0.58 18.88 13.75
C GLU A 19 1.14 18.14 12.53
N SER A 20 2.43 17.82 12.52
CA SER A 20 3.05 17.12 11.39
C SER A 20 2.50 15.69 11.21
N MET A 21 2.17 15.01 12.31
CA MET A 21 1.48 13.71 12.27
C MET A 21 0.08 13.81 11.64
N LEU A 22 -0.69 14.85 11.97
CA LEU A 22 -1.99 15.07 11.37
C LEU A 22 -1.87 15.37 9.87
N GLN A 23 -0.90 16.20 9.48
CA GLN A 23 -0.62 16.47 8.07
C GLN A 23 -0.24 15.20 7.30
N ALA A 24 0.65 14.37 7.86
CA ALA A 24 1.05 13.10 7.25
C ALA A 24 -0.14 12.14 7.10
N SER A 25 -0.99 12.06 8.12
CA SER A 25 -2.20 11.23 8.10
C SER A 25 -3.17 11.68 7.01
N ASN A 26 -3.40 12.99 6.90
CA ASN A 26 -4.27 13.56 5.87
C ASN A 26 -3.72 13.35 4.46
N PHE A 27 -2.39 13.44 4.28
CA PHE A 27 -1.73 13.15 3.01
C PHE A 27 -2.00 11.71 2.55
N VAL A 28 -1.74 10.73 3.44
CA VAL A 28 -1.97 9.31 3.13
C VAL A 28 -3.46 9.04 2.85
N ALA A 29 -4.36 9.54 3.70
CA ALA A 29 -5.80 9.35 3.51
C ALA A 29 -6.29 9.89 2.16
N THR A 30 -5.80 11.06 1.74
CA THR A 30 -6.14 11.65 0.44
C THR A 30 -5.65 10.80 -0.71
N LEU A 31 -4.40 10.31 -0.64
CA LEU A 31 -3.80 9.47 -1.68
C LEU A 31 -4.58 8.16 -1.83
N GLU A 32 -4.87 7.48 -0.72
CA GLU A 32 -5.60 6.20 -0.75
C GLU A 32 -7.02 6.35 -1.29
N GLN A 33 -7.73 7.43 -0.92
CA GLN A 33 -9.09 7.69 -1.41
C GLN A 33 -9.12 7.96 -2.92
N ARG A 34 -8.08 8.60 -3.46
CA ARG A 34 -8.01 8.95 -4.89
C ARG A 34 -7.54 7.80 -5.77
N GLN A 35 -6.59 7.00 -5.29
CA GLN A 35 -6.03 5.89 -6.08
C GLN A 35 -6.75 4.57 -5.87
N GLY A 36 -7.45 4.39 -4.74
CA GLY A 36 -8.04 3.12 -4.35
C GLY A 36 -7.00 2.07 -3.92
N LEU A 37 -5.74 2.46 -3.80
CA LEU A 37 -4.61 1.65 -3.32
C LEU A 37 -4.26 2.02 -1.88
N LYS A 38 -3.67 1.08 -1.14
CA LYS A 38 -3.20 1.29 0.23
C LYS A 38 -1.71 1.60 0.25
N ALA A 39 -1.32 2.66 0.98
CA ALA A 39 0.09 2.98 1.17
C ALA A 39 0.71 1.97 2.15
N SER A 40 1.89 1.46 1.81
CA SER A 40 2.66 0.55 2.69
C SER A 40 1.91 -0.71 3.16
N CYS A 41 0.98 -1.24 2.35
CA CYS A 41 0.32 -2.52 2.62
C CYS A 41 1.31 -3.69 2.50
N ILE A 42 1.71 -4.26 3.64
CA ILE A 42 2.76 -5.29 3.68
C ILE A 42 2.33 -6.61 3.02
N GLU A 43 1.05 -6.99 3.12
CA GLU A 43 0.52 -8.21 2.52
C GLU A 43 0.51 -8.13 0.99
N GLU A 44 0.13 -6.97 0.45
CA GLU A 44 0.20 -6.69 -0.99
C GLU A 44 1.66 -6.73 -1.48
N ILE A 45 2.57 -6.04 -0.79
CA ILE A 45 4.00 -6.05 -1.14
C ILE A 45 4.56 -7.48 -1.10
N ALA A 46 4.21 -8.26 -0.07
CA ALA A 46 4.64 -9.65 0.06
C ALA A 46 4.09 -10.53 -1.08
N TYR A 47 2.83 -10.35 -1.46
CA TYR A 47 2.21 -11.07 -2.58
C TYR A 47 2.87 -10.71 -3.91
N ILE A 48 3.05 -9.41 -4.20
CA ILE A 48 3.70 -8.93 -5.44
C ILE A 48 5.15 -9.42 -5.54
N ARG A 49 5.88 -9.49 -4.42
CA ARG A 49 7.25 -10.01 -4.37
C ARG A 49 7.34 -11.55 -4.33
N GLY A 50 6.21 -12.26 -4.29
CA GLY A 50 6.17 -13.72 -4.25
C GLY A 50 6.57 -14.34 -2.91
N PHE A 51 6.59 -13.56 -1.83
CA PHE A 51 6.84 -14.09 -0.47
C PHE A 51 5.65 -14.88 0.07
N ILE A 52 4.43 -14.57 -0.38
CA ILE A 52 3.22 -15.34 -0.12
C ILE A 52 2.48 -15.61 -1.42
N ASN A 53 1.78 -16.74 -1.47
CA ASN A 53 0.89 -17.07 -2.58
C ASN A 53 -0.51 -16.46 -2.40
N ARG A 54 -1.33 -16.63 -3.43
CA ARG A 54 -2.69 -16.10 -3.50
C ARG A 54 -3.57 -16.66 -2.38
N GLU A 55 -3.47 -17.94 -2.09
CA GLU A 55 -4.26 -18.63 -1.07
C GLU A 55 -3.94 -18.07 0.33
N GLN A 56 -2.66 -17.85 0.62
CA GLN A 56 -2.20 -17.22 1.85
C GLN A 56 -2.72 -15.79 1.98
N LEU A 57 -2.69 -14.99 0.90
CA LEU A 57 -3.26 -13.64 0.89
C LEU A 57 -4.76 -13.66 1.20
N ILE A 58 -5.53 -14.59 0.61
CA ILE A 58 -6.96 -14.74 0.88
C ILE A 58 -7.22 -15.11 2.34
N VAL A 59 -6.40 -15.98 2.93
CA VAL A 59 -6.51 -16.35 4.34
C VAL A 59 -6.30 -15.13 5.24
N LEU A 60 -5.30 -14.29 4.96
CA LEU A 60 -5.07 -13.03 5.68
C LEU A 60 -6.26 -12.08 5.53
N ALA A 61 -6.75 -11.91 4.30
CA ALA A 61 -7.90 -11.07 4.00
C ALA A 61 -9.17 -11.51 4.77
N LYS A 62 -9.43 -12.82 4.85
CA LYS A 62 -10.58 -13.38 5.57
C LYS A 62 -10.50 -13.15 7.08
N LYS A 63 -9.30 -13.16 7.68
CA LYS A 63 -9.13 -12.85 9.11
C LYS A 63 -9.57 -11.43 9.46
N LEU A 64 -9.47 -10.51 8.50
CA LEU A 64 -9.87 -9.11 8.64
C LEU A 64 -11.37 -8.86 8.37
N GLY A 65 -12.13 -9.92 8.07
CA GLY A 65 -13.58 -9.90 7.93
C GLY A 65 -14.08 -8.93 6.87
N LYS A 66 -15.13 -8.16 7.21
CA LYS A 66 -15.80 -7.20 6.32
C LYS A 66 -15.13 -5.82 6.28
N SER A 67 -13.95 -5.66 6.88
CA SER A 67 -13.24 -4.39 6.91
C SER A 67 -12.90 -3.90 5.50
N GLN A 68 -12.68 -2.59 5.35
CA GLN A 68 -12.21 -2.04 4.07
C GLN A 68 -10.85 -2.64 3.67
N TYR A 69 -9.97 -2.89 4.63
CA TYR A 69 -8.66 -3.49 4.40
C TYR A 69 -8.77 -4.96 3.97
N GLY A 70 -9.63 -5.77 4.62
CA GLY A 70 -9.88 -7.15 4.18
C GLY A 70 -10.46 -7.21 2.76
N ARG A 71 -11.42 -6.33 2.44
CA ARG A 71 -11.94 -6.19 1.06
C ARG A 71 -10.87 -5.77 0.07
N TYR A 72 -9.97 -4.86 0.46
CA TYR A 72 -8.83 -4.47 -0.36
C TYR A 72 -7.94 -5.67 -0.71
N LEU A 73 -7.52 -6.46 0.28
CA LEU A 73 -6.68 -7.64 0.05
C LEU A 73 -7.37 -8.69 -0.84
N LEU A 74 -8.68 -8.90 -0.69
CA LEU A 74 -9.45 -9.78 -1.59
C LEU A 74 -9.45 -9.24 -3.03
N ASN A 75 -9.54 -7.93 -3.20
CA ASN A 75 -9.47 -7.31 -4.52
C ASN A 75 -8.07 -7.48 -5.15
N ILE A 76 -7.00 -7.36 -4.36
CA ILE A 76 -5.63 -7.65 -4.82
C ILE A 76 -5.50 -9.12 -5.25
N ALA A 77 -6.02 -10.06 -4.46
CA ALA A 77 -6.01 -11.49 -4.81
C ALA A 77 -6.86 -11.86 -6.04
N THR A 78 -7.66 -10.93 -6.58
CA THR A 78 -8.45 -11.11 -7.81
C THR A 78 -7.89 -10.30 -8.98
N ASP A 79 -6.68 -9.76 -8.84
CA ASP A 79 -5.93 -8.97 -9.82
C ASP A 79 -6.67 -7.71 -10.32
N ARG A 80 -7.71 -7.26 -9.60
CA ARG A 80 -8.57 -6.15 -10.01
C ARG A 80 -7.86 -4.78 -9.93
N TYR A 81 -6.79 -4.69 -9.14
CA TYR A 81 -6.05 -3.44 -8.88
C TYR A 81 -4.57 -3.54 -9.19
N ILE A 82 -4.13 -4.60 -9.89
CA ILE A 82 -2.78 -4.61 -10.44
C ILE A 82 -2.78 -3.58 -11.57
N ALA A 83 -2.49 -2.33 -11.23
CA ALA A 83 -1.99 -1.36 -12.18
C ALA A 83 -0.88 -2.09 -12.92
N THR A 84 -1.08 -2.30 -14.22
CA THR A 84 -0.24 -3.06 -15.12
C THR A 84 1.16 -2.46 -15.21
N GLY A 85 1.95 -2.62 -14.17
CA GLY A 85 3.37 -2.87 -14.31
C GLY A 85 3.51 -4.37 -14.46
N LYS A 86 3.22 -4.90 -15.66
CA LYS A 86 3.83 -6.18 -16.09
C LYS A 86 5.27 -6.11 -15.58
N ILE A 87 5.64 -7.00 -14.67
CA ILE A 87 7.05 -7.29 -14.44
C ILE A 87 7.50 -7.82 -15.79
N ILE A 88 8.09 -6.95 -16.60
CA ILE A 88 8.84 -7.35 -17.78
C ILE A 88 9.95 -8.21 -17.19
N LYS A 89 9.78 -9.53 -17.30
CA LYS A 89 10.93 -10.44 -17.30
C LYS A 89 11.79 -10.07 -18.50
#